data_AF-A0A068F5R3-F1
#
_entry.id   AF-A0A068F5R3-F1
#
_cell.length_a   1.000
_cell.length_b   1.000
_cell.length_c   1.000
_cell.angle_alpha   90.00
_cell.angle_beta   90.00
_cell.angle_gamma   90.00
#
_symmetry.space_group_name_H-M   'P 1'
#
loop_
_entity.id
_entity.type
_entity.pdbx_description
1 polymer ?
#
loop_
_entity_poly.entity_id
_entity_poly.type
_entity_poly.pdbx_seq_one_letter_code
_entity_poly.pdbx_strand_id
1 'polypeptide(L)'
;KFLTTNVEQRDKIIVPTIVESFRTCLTNIKQNMQAKGIKMFSKINDLGCSPYASMVYGCVNAETFLHCPPEMWQQNESSCNLAKSFAQQCNPLP
;
A
#
# COMPACT_ATOMS: atom_id res chain seq x y z
N LYS A 1 9.93 5.20 21.17
CA LYS A 1 10.31 4.15 22.15
C LYS A 1 9.27 3.03 22.26
N PHE A 2 7.95 3.31 22.27
CA PHE A 2 6.91 2.26 22.29
C PHE A 2 6.98 1.29 21.10
N LEU A 3 7.10 1.84 19.88
CA LEU A 3 7.18 1.03 18.66
C LEU A 3 8.36 0.06 18.65
N THR A 4 9.52 0.42 19.21
CA THR A 4 10.70 -0.46 19.27
C THR A 4 10.65 -1.50 20.38
N THR A 5 9.76 -1.33 21.38
CA THR A 5 9.68 -2.23 22.55
C THR A 5 8.58 -3.28 22.38
N ASN A 6 7.63 -3.06 21.47
CA ASN A 6 6.51 -3.96 21.18
C ASN A 6 6.57 -4.55 19.76
N VAL A 7 7.76 -4.58 19.14
CA VAL A 7 7.96 -5.20 17.82
C VAL A 7 7.90 -6.71 17.97
N GLU A 8 6.84 -7.34 17.47
CA GLU A 8 6.80 -8.79 17.35
C GLU A 8 7.77 -9.27 16.26
N GLN A 9 8.17 -10.54 16.29
CA GLN A 9 9.03 -11.10 15.23
C GLN A 9 8.39 -10.95 13.84
N ARG A 10 7.06 -10.99 13.76
CA ARG A 10 6.30 -10.73 12.53
C ARG A 10 6.42 -9.28 12.04
N ASP A 11 6.46 -8.31 12.95
CA ASP A 11 6.66 -6.90 12.58
C ASP A 11 8.02 -6.70 11.90
N LYS A 12 9.06 -7.40 12.36
CA LYS A 12 10.40 -7.33 11.74
C LYS A 12 10.42 -7.84 10.30
N ILE A 13 9.48 -8.73 9.94
CA ILE A 13 9.38 -9.30 8.59
C ILE A 13 8.53 -8.39 7.69
N ILE A 14 7.39 -7.89 8.17
CA ILE A 14 6.46 -7.12 7.34
C ILE A 14 6.78 -5.63 7.23
N VAL A 15 7.34 -5.01 8.28
CA VAL A 15 7.60 -3.56 8.30
C VAL A 15 8.53 -3.11 7.16
N PRO A 16 9.62 -3.81 6.80
CA PRO A 16 10.43 -3.44 5.64
C PRO A 16 9.62 -3.38 4.35
N THR A 17 8.74 -4.36 4.10
CA THR A 17 7.83 -4.36 2.95
C THR A 17 6.90 -3.15 2.99
N ILE A 18 6.26 -2.87 4.14
CA ILE A 18 5.36 -1.71 4.29
C ILE A 18 6.10 -0.40 4.00
N VAL A 19 7.31 -0.23 4.53
CA VAL A 19 8.14 0.96 4.31
C VAL A 19 8.49 1.14 2.83
N GLU A 20 8.82 0.06 2.12
CA GLU A 20 9.06 0.10 0.68
C GLU A 20 7.78 0.46 -0.08
N SER A 21 6.66 -0.16 0.26
CA SER A 21 5.35 0.15 -0.31
C SER A 21 5.00 1.63 -0.15
N PHE A 22 5.28 2.23 1.02
CA PHE A 22 5.12 3.68 1.22
C PHE A 22 5.99 4.50 0.28
N ARG A 23 7.26 4.13 0.10
CA ARG A 23 8.17 4.85 -0.81
C ARG A 23 7.69 4.77 -2.26
N THR A 24 7.34 3.58 -2.73
CA THR A 24 6.79 3.35 -4.07
C THR A 24 5.52 4.17 -4.28
N CYS A 25 4.56 4.06 -3.38
CA CYS A 25 3.27 4.73 -3.49
C CYS A 25 3.36 6.25 -3.44
N LEU A 26 4.15 6.82 -2.53
CA LEU A 26 4.36 8.26 -2.47
C LEU A 26 5.02 8.78 -3.76
N THR A 27 5.96 8.02 -4.32
CA THR A 27 6.63 8.36 -5.58
C THR A 27 5.67 8.33 -6.76
N ASN A 28 4.92 7.23 -6.93
CA ASN A 28 3.97 7.06 -8.02
C ASN A 28 2.85 8.10 -7.97
N ILE A 29 2.25 8.33 -6.80
CA ILE A 29 1.19 9.33 -6.64
C ILE A 29 1.73 10.72 -6.96
N LYS A 30 2.92 11.08 -6.47
CA LYS A 30 3.55 12.37 -6.76
C LYS A 30 3.82 12.55 -8.26
N GLN A 31 4.39 11.55 -8.92
CA GLN A 31 4.67 11.60 -10.36
C GLN A 31 3.39 11.72 -11.18
N ASN A 32 2.35 10.95 -10.83
CA ASN A 32 1.05 11.04 -11.48
C ASN A 32 0.38 12.41 -11.29
N MET A 33 0.43 12.97 -10.08
CA MET A 33 -0.05 14.32 -9.81
C MET A 33 0.68 15.36 -10.67
N GLN A 34 2.01 15.26 -10.75
CA GLN A 34 2.84 16.15 -11.57
C GLN A 34 2.48 16.04 -13.06
N ALA A 35 2.39 14.80 -13.59
CA ALA A 35 2.03 14.55 -14.98
C ALA A 35 0.64 15.08 -15.34
N LYS A 36 -0.30 15.08 -14.38
CA LYS A 36 -1.66 15.59 -14.56
C LYS A 36 -1.83 17.07 -14.16
N GLY A 37 -0.75 17.75 -13.78
CA GLY A 37 -0.81 19.15 -13.32
C GLY A 37 -1.59 19.36 -12.01
N ILE A 38 -1.85 18.29 -11.24
CA ILE A 38 -2.58 18.34 -9.97
C ILE A 38 -1.61 18.84 -8.89
N LYS A 39 -1.84 20.07 -8.41
CA LYS A 39 -1.05 20.64 -7.30
C LYS A 39 -1.54 20.17 -5.93
N MET A 40 -2.85 19.95 -5.81
CA MET A 40 -3.49 19.51 -4.57
C MET A 40 -4.83 18.85 -4.92
N PHE A 41 -5.16 17.78 -4.21
CA PHE A 41 -6.50 17.21 -4.32
C PHE A 41 -7.50 18.03 -3.53
N SER A 42 -8.59 18.43 -4.19
CA SER A 42 -9.74 19.09 -3.58
C SER A 42 -10.28 18.26 -2.42
N LYS A 43 -10.79 18.92 -1.39
CA LYS A 43 -11.53 18.23 -0.34
C LYS A 43 -12.79 17.61 -0.93
N ILE A 44 -13.17 16.45 -0.42
CA ILE A 44 -14.48 15.87 -0.72
C ILE A 44 -15.51 16.68 0.09
N ASN A 45 -16.46 17.32 -0.60
CA ASN A 45 -17.37 18.33 -0.01
C ASN A 45 -18.08 17.84 1.26
N ASP A 46 -18.47 16.56 1.31
CA ASP A 46 -19.22 15.99 2.44
C ASP A 46 -18.33 15.48 3.59
N LEU A 47 -17.04 15.24 3.34
CA LEU A 47 -16.10 14.65 4.31
C LEU A 47 -15.04 15.63 4.82
N GLY A 48 -14.86 16.78 4.16
CA GLY A 48 -13.90 17.82 4.56
C GLY A 48 -12.41 17.44 4.44
N CYS A 49 -12.11 16.21 4.02
CA CYS A 49 -10.76 15.66 3.92
C CYS A 49 -10.28 15.60 2.47
N SER A 50 -8.97 15.74 2.26
CA SER A 50 -8.33 15.47 0.98
C SER A 50 -8.30 13.95 0.73
N PRO A 51 -8.59 13.47 -0.49
CA PRO A 51 -8.51 12.04 -0.82
C PRO A 51 -7.07 11.51 -0.82
N TYR A 52 -6.06 12.39 -0.72
CA TYR A 52 -4.65 12.01 -0.77
C TYR A 52 -4.29 10.89 0.21
N ALA A 53 -4.75 11.00 1.47
CA ALA A 53 -4.47 9.99 2.49
C ALA A 53 -5.07 8.62 2.11
N SER A 54 -6.31 8.60 1.62
CA SER A 54 -6.97 7.37 1.16
C SER A 54 -6.28 6.77 -0.05
N MET A 55 -5.77 7.60 -0.98
CA MET A 55 -5.00 7.14 -2.13
C MET A 55 -3.67 6.50 -1.70
N VAL A 56 -2.93 7.15 -0.79
CA VAL A 56 -1.69 6.61 -0.25
C VAL A 56 -1.95 5.29 0.47
N TYR A 57 -2.94 5.25 1.36
CA TYR A 57 -3.29 4.05 2.11
C TYR A 57 -3.73 2.89 1.21
N GLY A 58 -4.63 3.16 0.25
CA GLY A 58 -5.07 2.16 -0.72
C GLY A 58 -3.90 1.62 -1.55
N CYS A 59 -2.99 2.49 -1.97
CA CYS A 59 -1.79 2.08 -2.68
C CYS A 59 -0.89 1.19 -1.83
N VAL A 60 -0.56 1.64 -0.61
CA VAL A 60 0.33 0.90 0.30
C VAL A 60 -0.24 -0.48 0.61
N ASN A 61 -1.55 -0.59 0.83
CA ASN A 61 -2.20 -1.87 1.10
C ASN A 61 -2.09 -2.84 -0.07
N ALA A 62 -2.41 -2.39 -1.29
CA ALA A 62 -2.29 -3.22 -2.47
C ALA A 62 -0.84 -3.62 -2.73
N GLU A 63 0.09 -2.68 -2.54
CA GLU A 63 1.50 -2.93 -2.79
C GLU A 63 2.13 -3.88 -1.76
N THR A 64 1.77 -3.71 -0.49
CA THR A 64 2.17 -4.63 0.59
C THR A 64 1.59 -6.01 0.36
N PHE A 65 0.36 -6.13 -0.13
CA PHE A 65 -0.29 -7.40 -0.44
C PHE A 65 0.45 -8.14 -1.58
N LEU A 66 0.76 -7.44 -2.67
CA LEU A 66 1.48 -8.00 -3.81
C LEU A 66 2.90 -8.47 -3.45
N HIS A 67 3.57 -7.71 -2.58
CA HIS A 67 4.94 -7.99 -2.13
C HIS A 67 5.02 -8.61 -0.73
N CYS A 68 3.91 -9.21 -0.26
CA CYS A 68 3.88 -9.89 1.04
C CYS A 68 5.01 -10.94 1.12
N PRO A 69 5.86 -10.91 2.17
CA PRO A 69 6.99 -11.83 2.32
C PRO A 69 6.55 -13.30 2.26
N PRO A 70 7.32 -14.20 1.59
CA PRO A 70 6.95 -15.60 1.45
C PRO A 70 6.71 -16.32 2.77
N GLU A 71 7.42 -15.94 3.84
CA GLU A 71 7.30 -16.52 5.19
C GLU A 71 5.98 -16.12 5.89
N MET A 72 5.31 -15.06 5.42
CA MET A 72 4.04 -14.59 5.94
C MET A 72 2.86 -14.94 5.03
N TRP A 73 3.13 -15.29 3.78
CA TRP A 73 2.12 -15.67 2.81
C TRP A 73 1.57 -17.07 3.07
N GLN A 74 0.24 -17.22 3.02
CA GLN A 74 -0.45 -18.50 3.16
C GLN A 74 -0.38 -19.30 1.84
N GLN A 75 0.81 -19.82 1.50
CA GLN A 75 1.07 -20.48 0.22
C GLN A 75 0.18 -21.69 -0.07
N ASN A 76 -0.27 -22.40 0.97
CA ASN A 76 -1.10 -23.59 0.83
C ASN A 76 -2.60 -23.27 0.67
N GLU A 77 -3.00 -21.99 0.79
CA GLU A 77 -4.37 -21.55 0.62
C GLU A 77 -4.61 -21.13 -0.83
N SER A 78 -5.37 -21.96 -1.56
CA SER A 78 -5.66 -21.71 -2.98
C SER A 78 -6.38 -20.39 -3.22
N SER A 79 -7.24 -19.97 -2.28
CA SER A 79 -7.95 -18.69 -2.29
C SER A 79 -7.00 -17.49 -2.20
N CYS A 80 -5.95 -17.57 -1.38
CA CYS A 80 -4.93 -16.53 -1.29
C CYS A 80 -4.17 -16.40 -2.62
N ASN A 81 -3.72 -17.52 -3.19
CA ASN A 81 -2.96 -17.51 -4.45
C ASN A 81 -3.80 -16.99 -5.62
N LEU A 82 -5.10 -17.34 -5.68
CA LEU A 82 -6.04 -16.79 -6.65
C LEU A 82 -6.19 -15.27 -6.47
N ALA A 83 -6.36 -14.79 -5.24
CA ALA A 83 -6.46 -13.36 -4.95
C ALA A 83 -5.19 -12.59 -5.36
N LYS A 84 -3.99 -13.14 -5.10
CA LYS A 84 -2.72 -12.54 -5.54
C LYS A 84 -2.60 -12.49 -7.06
N SER A 85 -2.98 -13.57 -7.74
CA SER A 85 -2.95 -13.66 -9.20
C SER A 85 -3.93 -12.66 -9.84
N PHE A 86 -5.12 -12.51 -9.26
CA PHE A 86 -6.10 -11.52 -9.68
C PHE A 86 -5.59 -10.10 -9.45
N ALA A 87 -5.03 -9.81 -8.27
CA ALA A 87 -4.48 -8.50 -7.95
C ALA A 87 -3.33 -8.10 -8.88
N GLN A 88 -2.49 -9.05 -9.32
CA GLN A 88 -1.41 -8.78 -10.28
C GLN A 88 -1.94 -8.43 -11.68
N GLN A 89 -3.03 -9.06 -12.12
CA GLN A 89 -3.61 -8.83 -13.45
C GLN A 89 -4.46 -7.57 -13.50
N CYS A 90 -5.18 -7.28 -12.42
CA CYS A 90 -6.14 -6.19 -12.35
C CYS A 90 -5.61 -5.00 -11.54
N ASN A 91 -4.31 -4.94 -11.26
CA ASN A 91 -3.74 -4.01 -10.29
C ASN A 91 -4.12 -2.57 -10.60
N PRO A 92 -5.01 -1.94 -9.82
CA PRO A 92 -5.48 -0.58 -10.09
C PRO A 92 -4.53 0.48 -9.51
N LEU A 93 -3.33 0.07 -9.07
CA LEU A 93 -2.32 0.99 -8.53
C LEU A 93 -2.00 2.06 -9.59
N PRO A 94 -2.09 3.36 -9.23
CA PRO A 94 -1.79 4.46 -10.13
C PRO A 94 -0.31 4.56 -10.48
#